data_AF-A0A6M0ANJ5-F1
#
_entry.id   AF-A0A6M0ANJ5-F1
#
_cell.length_a   1.000
_cell.length_b   1.000
_cell.length_c   1.000
_cell.angle_alpha   90.00
_cell.angle_beta   90.00
_cell.angle_gamma   90.00
#
_symmetry.space_group_name_H-M   'P 1'
#
loop_
_entity.id
_entity.type
_entity.pdbx_description
1 polymer ?
#
loop_
_entity_poly.entity_id
_entity_poly.type
_entity_poly.pdbx_seq_one_letter_code
_entity_poly.pdbx_strand_id
1 'polypeptide(L)'
;TITPPESSDNWLDQLKTDYDNFITQLDTNSNLIPGTLTLVKTRIAERMPLLVEEILYYYYGLDSVNGYVDLQAGMRLRVDYQNYQFVHPAQSTANSGFVGSGTSYYSLNSYRDGTNLMINFDGFLSQIQPYVTTDIATVGAGSSLDTFKVGYQKPYLRLVYPSLAAPSAGSLDPGQAATIMGAATVTDLDKKTNVASFYFRGRATVIPEITVVLQEQPVFVPVGTTLRQLMEQRVSIPSVSLGESLLHSTGKPRLSRLLHEGVSNEPSYRFIYLDVDSPVLDLPLVKGDRIVL
;
A
#
# COMPACT_ATOMS: atom_id res chain seq x y z
N THR A 1 26.02 20.93 -2.39
CA THR A 1 25.11 20.94 -3.54
C THR A 1 25.49 19.76 -4.40
N ILE A 2 24.67 18.71 -4.44
CA ILE A 2 24.89 17.62 -5.40
C ILE A 2 24.29 18.14 -6.70
N THR A 3 25.14 18.52 -7.63
CA THR A 3 24.72 18.91 -8.97
C THR A 3 24.23 17.65 -9.67
N PRO A 4 22.99 17.60 -10.20
CA PRO A 4 22.55 16.48 -11.02
C PRO A 4 23.51 16.35 -12.22
N PRO A 5 23.98 15.15 -12.56
CA PRO A 5 24.76 14.96 -13.77
C PRO A 5 23.92 15.38 -14.98
N GLU A 6 24.57 15.96 -15.99
CA GLU A 6 23.93 16.45 -17.20
C GLU A 6 23.01 15.39 -17.82
N SER A 7 21.79 15.83 -18.14
CA SER A 7 20.65 15.04 -18.57
C SER A 7 20.97 14.12 -19.76
N SER A 8 21.06 12.83 -19.48
CA SER A 8 20.64 11.80 -20.43
C SER A 8 19.48 11.07 -19.77
N ASP A 9 18.41 10.77 -20.50
CA ASP A 9 17.21 10.05 -20.02
C ASP A 9 17.52 8.70 -19.30
N ASN A 10 18.77 8.27 -19.31
CA ASN A 10 19.29 7.01 -18.77
C ASN A 10 19.61 7.03 -17.26
N TRP A 11 19.72 8.19 -16.60
CA TRP A 11 20.18 8.21 -15.19
C TRP A 11 19.12 7.74 -14.18
N LEU A 12 17.84 8.02 -14.43
CA LEU A 12 16.73 7.57 -13.56
C LEU A 12 16.53 6.05 -13.68
N ASP A 13 16.56 5.54 -14.91
CA ASP A 13 16.49 4.10 -15.18
C ASP A 13 17.68 3.35 -14.54
N GLN A 14 18.88 3.95 -14.62
CA GLN A 14 20.06 3.41 -13.93
C GLN A 14 19.90 3.46 -12.41
N LEU A 15 19.38 4.57 -11.85
CA LEU A 15 19.14 4.69 -10.41
C LEU A 15 18.14 3.64 -9.91
N LYS A 16 17.06 3.39 -10.66
CA LYS A 16 16.10 2.33 -10.36
C LYS A 16 16.77 0.96 -10.39
N THR A 17 17.56 0.68 -11.42
CA THR A 17 18.31 -0.58 -11.55
C THR A 17 19.30 -0.78 -10.39
N ASP A 18 20.05 0.26 -10.03
CA ASP A 18 21.01 0.22 -8.92
C ASP A 18 20.31 0.04 -7.58
N TYR A 19 19.18 0.70 -7.38
CA TYR A 19 18.33 0.51 -6.21
C TYR A 19 17.82 -0.93 -6.10
N ASP A 20 17.25 -1.49 -7.17
CA ASP A 20 16.73 -2.87 -7.16
C ASP A 20 17.85 -3.89 -6.89
N ASN A 21 19.02 -3.69 -7.49
CA ASN A 21 20.20 -4.50 -7.24
C ASN A 21 20.65 -4.40 -5.78
N PHE A 22 20.70 -3.20 -5.22
CA PHE A 22 21.06 -2.98 -3.82
C PHE A 22 20.07 -3.64 -2.85
N ILE A 23 18.77 -3.47 -3.08
CA ILE A 23 17.73 -4.11 -2.27
C ILE A 23 17.82 -5.64 -2.35
N THR A 24 18.05 -6.19 -3.54
CA THR A 24 18.25 -7.65 -3.72
C THR A 24 19.49 -8.15 -2.98
N GLN A 25 20.61 -7.42 -3.04
CA GLN A 25 21.83 -7.78 -2.31
C GLN A 25 21.62 -7.74 -0.80
N LEU A 26 20.90 -6.74 -0.28
CA LEU A 26 20.56 -6.67 1.14
C LEU A 26 19.62 -7.82 1.57
N ASP A 27 18.61 -8.12 0.77
CA ASP A 27 17.61 -9.15 1.08
C ASP A 27 18.22 -10.56 1.12
N THR A 28 19.26 -10.80 0.32
CA THR A 28 20.02 -12.07 0.33
C THR A 28 21.08 -12.14 1.44
N ASN A 29 21.30 -11.07 2.21
CA ASN A 29 22.24 -11.06 3.31
C ASN A 29 21.65 -11.77 4.54
N SER A 30 22.28 -12.88 4.96
CA SER A 30 21.85 -13.68 6.10
C SER A 30 21.88 -12.98 7.45
N ASN A 31 22.59 -11.83 7.55
CA ASN A 31 22.63 -11.03 8.77
C ASN A 31 21.47 -10.02 8.85
N LEU A 32 20.73 -9.80 7.76
CA LEU A 32 19.58 -8.92 7.79
C LEU A 32 18.43 -9.63 8.51
N ILE A 33 17.87 -8.97 9.53
CA ILE A 33 16.70 -9.49 10.23
C ILE A 33 15.50 -9.44 9.27
N PRO A 34 14.81 -10.57 9.00
CA PRO A 34 13.62 -10.58 8.17
C PRO A 34 12.57 -9.55 8.62
N GLY A 35 12.06 -8.78 7.67
CA GLY A 35 11.07 -7.71 7.88
C GLY A 35 11.67 -6.32 8.11
N THR A 36 12.99 -6.22 8.33
CA THR A 36 13.66 -4.92 8.53
C THR A 36 14.01 -4.20 7.22
N LEU A 37 14.01 -4.90 6.08
CA LEU A 37 14.30 -4.29 4.77
C LEU A 37 13.30 -3.18 4.42
N THR A 38 12.04 -3.29 4.84
CA THR A 38 11.02 -2.25 4.63
C THR A 38 11.43 -0.92 5.27
N LEU A 39 12.10 -0.95 6.43
CA LEU A 39 12.62 0.25 7.09
C LEU A 39 13.74 0.87 6.24
N VAL A 40 14.64 0.05 5.69
CA VAL A 40 15.72 0.51 4.81
C VAL A 40 15.15 1.13 3.52
N LYS A 41 14.20 0.45 2.86
CA LYS A 41 13.48 0.98 1.67
C LYS A 41 12.88 2.35 1.97
N THR A 42 12.15 2.48 3.09
CA THR A 42 11.52 3.74 3.51
C THR A 42 12.57 4.84 3.75
N ARG A 43 13.68 4.52 4.42
CA ARG A 43 14.77 5.47 4.71
C ARG A 43 15.46 5.96 3.44
N ILE A 44 15.60 5.10 2.45
CA ILE A 44 16.15 5.48 1.14
C ILE A 44 15.16 6.37 0.40
N ALA A 45 13.88 6.00 0.36
CA ALA A 45 12.83 6.77 -0.28
C ALA A 45 12.68 8.19 0.31
N GLU A 46 12.87 8.35 1.63
CA GLU A 46 12.90 9.66 2.31
C GLU A 46 14.04 10.58 1.85
N ARG A 47 15.10 10.05 1.22
CA ARG A 47 16.32 10.78 0.86
C ARG A 47 16.57 10.88 -0.64
N MET A 48 15.88 10.07 -1.43
CA MET A 48 16.02 10.10 -2.87
C MET A 48 15.26 11.29 -3.47
N PRO A 49 15.83 11.95 -4.51
CA PRO A 49 15.06 12.85 -5.35
C PRO A 49 14.13 11.99 -6.22
N LEU A 50 12.85 11.91 -5.85
CA LEU A 50 11.85 11.09 -6.53
C LEU A 50 10.96 11.94 -7.44
N LEU A 51 10.65 11.43 -8.63
CA LEU A 51 9.55 11.95 -9.44
C LEU A 51 8.21 11.58 -8.82
N VAL A 52 7.16 12.36 -9.13
CA VAL A 52 5.79 12.14 -8.61
C VAL A 52 5.30 10.71 -8.86
N GLU A 53 5.59 10.17 -10.05
CA GLU A 53 5.22 8.81 -10.46
C GLU A 53 6.01 7.69 -9.77
N GLU A 54 7.19 8.00 -9.23
CA GLU A 54 8.08 7.04 -8.60
C GLU A 54 7.83 6.90 -7.08
N ILE A 55 7.21 7.89 -6.45
CA ILE A 55 7.02 7.94 -4.99
C ILE A 55 6.39 6.65 -4.45
N LEU A 56 5.30 6.19 -5.08
CA LEU A 56 4.57 5.01 -4.61
C LEU A 56 5.35 3.71 -4.82
N TYR A 57 6.21 3.65 -5.84
CA TYR A 57 7.10 2.52 -6.07
C TYR A 57 8.18 2.45 -4.97
N TYR A 58 8.85 3.57 -4.65
CA TYR A 58 9.90 3.56 -3.63
C TYR A 58 9.36 3.38 -2.21
N TYR A 59 8.22 3.99 -1.88
CA TYR A 59 7.61 3.84 -0.56
C TYR A 59 6.88 2.50 -0.38
N TYR A 60 6.18 2.01 -1.40
CA TYR A 60 5.22 0.90 -1.27
C TYR A 60 5.40 -0.22 -2.30
N GLY A 61 6.44 -0.20 -3.12
CA GLY A 61 6.62 -1.20 -4.18
C GLY A 61 5.44 -1.26 -5.15
N LEU A 62 4.69 -0.16 -5.32
CA LEU A 62 3.57 -0.13 -6.24
C LEU A 62 4.08 -0.29 -7.67
N ASP A 63 3.58 -1.32 -8.34
CA ASP A 63 3.79 -1.58 -9.76
C ASP A 63 2.42 -1.67 -10.42
N SER A 64 2.01 -0.57 -11.05
CA SER A 64 0.72 -0.46 -11.71
C SER A 64 0.63 -1.30 -12.99
N VAL A 65 1.78 -1.66 -13.60
CA VAL A 65 1.84 -2.48 -14.81
C VAL A 65 1.60 -3.93 -14.46
N ASN A 66 2.26 -4.43 -13.42
CA ASN A 66 2.10 -5.81 -12.94
C ASN A 66 1.00 -5.98 -11.89
N GLY A 67 0.37 -4.88 -11.46
CA GLY A 67 -0.81 -4.87 -10.62
C GLY A 67 -0.55 -5.31 -9.17
N TYR A 68 0.52 -4.84 -8.54
CA TYR A 68 0.81 -5.19 -7.14
C TYR A 68 1.31 -4.01 -6.30
N VAL A 69 1.20 -4.18 -4.98
CA VAL A 69 1.70 -3.24 -3.97
C VAL A 69 2.14 -3.97 -2.71
N ASP A 70 3.28 -3.58 -2.14
CA ASP A 70 3.79 -4.13 -0.90
C ASP A 70 2.98 -3.62 0.29
N LEU A 71 2.59 -4.55 1.17
CA LEU A 71 1.86 -4.27 2.39
C LEU A 71 2.83 -4.10 3.56
N GLN A 72 2.60 -3.07 4.37
CA GLN A 72 3.50 -2.67 5.45
C GLN A 72 2.75 -2.51 6.77
N ALA A 73 3.47 -2.72 7.88
CA ALA A 73 2.94 -2.42 9.20
C ALA A 73 2.53 -0.94 9.34
N GLY A 74 1.40 -0.70 10.00
CA GLY A 74 0.75 0.59 10.13
C GLY A 74 -0.11 1.01 8.93
N MET A 75 -0.26 0.15 7.92
CA MET A 75 -1.34 0.27 6.93
C MET A 75 -2.64 -0.34 7.48
N ARG A 76 -3.75 -0.09 6.78
CA ARG A 76 -5.04 -0.75 6.98
C ARG A 76 -5.49 -1.36 5.66
N LEU A 77 -6.00 -2.58 5.69
CA LEU A 77 -6.67 -3.17 4.53
C LEU A 77 -8.16 -2.96 4.65
N ARG A 78 -8.73 -2.24 3.68
CA ARG A 78 -10.18 -2.17 3.47
C ARG A 78 -10.59 -3.29 2.53
N VAL A 79 -11.53 -4.12 2.96
CA VAL A 79 -12.05 -5.24 2.17
C VAL A 79 -13.55 -5.06 1.99
N ASP A 80 -13.95 -4.74 0.76
CA ASP A 80 -15.35 -4.62 0.37
C ASP A 80 -15.82 -5.96 -0.18
N TYR A 81 -16.74 -6.60 0.54
CA TYR A 81 -17.33 -7.86 0.10
C TYR A 81 -18.52 -7.60 -0.83
N GLN A 82 -18.77 -8.54 -1.73
CA GLN A 82 -19.97 -8.58 -2.55
C GLN A 82 -20.76 -9.84 -2.23
N ASN A 83 -22.08 -9.71 -2.16
CA ASN A 83 -22.97 -10.83 -2.01
C ASN A 83 -23.59 -11.18 -3.37
N TYR A 84 -23.81 -12.47 -3.64
CA TYR A 84 -24.45 -12.88 -4.87
C TYR A 84 -25.97 -12.89 -4.68
N GLN A 85 -26.65 -11.95 -5.34
CA GLN A 85 -28.11 -11.95 -5.39
C GLN A 85 -28.56 -12.90 -6.50
N PHE A 86 -29.17 -14.01 -6.11
CA PHE A 86 -29.88 -14.90 -7.02
C PHE A 86 -31.31 -14.39 -7.23
N VAL A 87 -31.69 -14.23 -8.49
CA VAL A 87 -33.06 -13.95 -8.92
C VAL A 87 -33.59 -15.19 -9.65
N HIS A 88 -34.78 -15.64 -9.25
CA HIS A 88 -35.38 -16.84 -9.85
C HIS A 88 -35.60 -16.63 -11.36
N PRO A 89 -35.29 -17.62 -12.23
CA PRO A 89 -35.38 -17.48 -13.69
C PRO A 89 -36.77 -17.09 -14.23
N ALA A 90 -37.83 -17.31 -13.45
CA ALA A 90 -39.19 -16.92 -13.80
C ALA A 90 -39.41 -15.38 -13.82
N GLN A 91 -38.52 -14.60 -13.21
CA GLN A 91 -38.54 -13.15 -13.25
C GLN A 91 -37.68 -12.63 -14.41
N SER A 92 -38.26 -12.58 -15.60
CA SER A 92 -37.58 -12.22 -16.86
C SER A 92 -37.07 -10.78 -16.94
N THR A 93 -37.47 -9.91 -16.00
CA THR A 93 -37.08 -8.49 -15.97
C THR A 93 -35.95 -8.19 -15.00
N ALA A 94 -35.44 -9.19 -14.28
CA ALA A 94 -34.42 -8.99 -13.25
C ALA A 94 -33.23 -9.94 -13.45
N ASN A 95 -32.02 -9.41 -13.25
CA ASN A 95 -30.77 -10.14 -13.44
C ASN A 95 -30.23 -10.63 -12.10
N SER A 96 -29.68 -11.85 -12.08
CA SER A 96 -28.83 -12.31 -10.98
C SER A 96 -27.44 -11.69 -11.09
N GLY A 97 -26.81 -11.39 -9.96
CA GLY A 97 -25.49 -10.77 -9.98
C GLY A 97 -24.97 -10.40 -8.60
N PHE A 98 -23.75 -9.89 -8.58
CA PHE A 98 -23.14 -9.40 -7.36
C PHE A 98 -23.69 -8.03 -6.97
N VAL A 99 -24.07 -7.90 -5.70
CA VAL A 99 -24.51 -6.65 -5.08
C VAL A 99 -23.57 -6.29 -3.94
N GLY A 100 -23.55 -5.00 -3.57
CA GLY A 100 -22.76 -4.52 -2.45
C GLY A 100 -23.10 -5.25 -1.15
N SER A 101 -22.08 -5.57 -0.36
CA SER A 101 -22.22 -6.11 0.99
C SER A 101 -21.51 -5.20 2.00
N GLY A 102 -21.09 -5.75 3.13
CA GLY A 102 -20.31 -5.05 4.13
C GLY A 102 -18.85 -4.80 3.73
N THR A 103 -18.28 -3.77 4.34
CA THR A 103 -16.85 -3.47 4.31
C THR A 103 -16.21 -3.88 5.64
N SER A 104 -15.06 -4.54 5.59
CA SER A 104 -14.24 -4.84 6.77
C SER A 104 -12.91 -4.08 6.71
N TYR A 105 -12.37 -3.77 7.88
CA TYR A 105 -11.09 -3.08 8.01
C TYR A 105 -10.13 -3.92 8.86
N TYR A 106 -8.96 -4.23 8.32
CA TYR A 106 -7.93 -5.02 9.01
C TYR A 106 -6.66 -4.19 9.17
N SER A 107 -6.27 -3.90 10.40
CA SER A 107 -5.05 -3.15 10.69
C SER A 107 -3.84 -4.04 10.53
N LEU A 108 -2.87 -3.64 9.70
CA LEU A 108 -1.62 -4.35 9.56
C LEU A 108 -0.66 -3.91 10.66
N ASN A 109 -0.18 -4.84 11.48
CA ASN A 109 0.74 -4.53 12.56
C ASN A 109 2.00 -5.38 12.45
N SER A 110 3.12 -4.85 12.94
CA SER A 110 4.34 -5.62 13.10
C SER A 110 4.35 -6.27 14.49
N TYR A 111 4.76 -7.53 14.57
CA TYR A 111 5.08 -8.18 15.84
C TYR A 111 6.41 -8.92 15.73
N ARG A 112 7.03 -9.18 16.87
CA ARG A 112 8.30 -9.89 16.93
C ARG A 112 8.04 -11.37 17.11
N ASP A 113 8.61 -12.17 16.21
CA ASP A 113 8.64 -13.64 16.31
C ASP A 113 10.11 -14.09 16.40
N GLY A 114 10.57 -14.36 17.63
CA GLY A 114 11.99 -14.55 17.91
C GLY A 114 12.83 -13.33 17.52
N THR A 115 13.67 -13.46 16.50
CA THR A 115 14.44 -12.33 15.93
C THR A 115 13.72 -11.62 14.80
N ASN A 116 12.72 -12.24 14.18
CA ASN A 116 12.08 -11.76 12.95
C ASN A 116 11.02 -10.70 13.27
N LEU A 117 10.82 -9.79 12.33
CA LEU A 117 9.70 -8.84 12.35
C LEU A 117 8.64 -9.30 11.34
N MET A 118 7.51 -9.78 11.85
CA MET A 118 6.43 -10.34 11.06
C MET A 118 5.26 -9.35 10.95
N ILE A 119 4.50 -9.40 9.85
CA ILE A 119 3.25 -8.64 9.69
C ILE A 119 2.06 -9.55 10.06
N ASN A 120 1.14 -9.02 10.86
CA ASN A 120 -0.17 -9.60 11.15
C ASN A 120 -1.31 -8.65 10.75
N PHE A 121 -2.55 -9.17 10.79
CA PHE A 121 -3.76 -8.46 10.36
C PHE A 121 -4.62 -7.92 11.50
N ASP A 122 -4.18 -8.10 12.75
CA ASP A 122 -4.88 -7.61 13.94
C ASP A 122 -3.94 -7.63 15.17
N GLY A 123 -3.86 -6.48 15.86
CA GLY A 123 -2.97 -6.32 17.01
C GLY A 123 -3.44 -7.07 18.26
N PHE A 124 -4.75 -7.22 18.45
CA PHE A 124 -5.34 -7.93 19.59
C PHE A 124 -5.24 -9.45 19.40
N LEU A 125 -5.58 -9.96 18.22
CA LEU A 125 -5.42 -11.37 17.90
C LEU A 125 -3.94 -11.78 17.91
N SER A 126 -3.02 -10.85 17.64
CA SER A 126 -1.58 -11.08 17.82
C SER A 126 -1.14 -11.31 19.27
N GLN A 127 -1.93 -10.90 20.26
CA GLN A 127 -1.65 -11.19 21.67
C GLN A 127 -2.21 -12.55 22.09
N ILE A 128 -3.39 -12.92 21.56
CA ILE A 128 -4.07 -14.17 21.92
C ILE A 128 -3.51 -15.36 21.13
N GLN A 129 -3.05 -15.14 19.90
CA GLN A 129 -2.55 -16.17 18.98
C GLN A 129 -3.50 -17.36 18.87
N PRO A 130 -4.72 -17.14 18.34
CA PRO A 130 -5.73 -18.18 18.25
C PRO A 130 -5.23 -19.35 17.40
N TYR A 131 -5.56 -20.58 17.82
CA TYR A 131 -5.24 -21.78 17.06
C TYR A 131 -6.19 -21.92 15.86
N VAL A 132 -5.65 -21.75 14.65
CA VAL A 132 -6.40 -21.83 13.39
C VAL A 132 -5.79 -22.91 12.49
N THR A 133 -6.65 -23.79 11.97
CA THR A 133 -6.26 -24.90 11.08
C THR A 133 -6.72 -24.73 9.64
N THR A 134 -7.65 -23.81 9.38
CA THR A 134 -8.22 -23.54 8.06
C THR A 134 -7.14 -23.14 7.05
N ASP A 135 -7.02 -23.88 5.95
CA ASP A 135 -6.05 -23.56 4.91
C ASP A 135 -6.61 -22.55 3.89
N ILE A 136 -6.47 -21.27 4.21
CA ILE A 136 -7.06 -20.15 3.44
C ILE A 136 -6.52 -19.98 2.03
N ALA A 137 -5.40 -20.59 1.67
CA ALA A 137 -4.95 -20.69 0.28
C ALA A 137 -5.97 -21.41 -0.61
N THR A 138 -6.70 -22.38 -0.05
CA THR A 138 -7.64 -23.22 -0.81
C THR A 138 -9.07 -22.73 -0.70
N VAL A 139 -9.51 -22.35 0.50
CA VAL A 139 -10.92 -22.02 0.77
C VAL A 139 -11.22 -20.51 0.81
N GLY A 140 -10.18 -19.68 0.80
CA GLY A 140 -10.27 -18.23 1.02
C GLY A 140 -10.47 -17.87 2.50
N ALA A 141 -9.90 -16.75 2.92
CA ALA A 141 -10.09 -16.18 4.25
C ALA A 141 -11.49 -15.57 4.38
N GLY A 142 -12.23 -15.94 5.42
CA GLY A 142 -13.50 -15.29 5.77
C GLY A 142 -13.30 -14.05 6.63
N SER A 143 -12.19 -13.98 7.37
CA SER A 143 -11.83 -12.81 8.19
C SER A 143 -10.33 -12.77 8.48
N SER A 144 -9.88 -11.71 9.17
CA SER A 144 -8.50 -11.63 9.68
C SER A 144 -8.15 -12.76 10.66
N LEU A 145 -9.13 -13.39 11.34
CA LEU A 145 -8.88 -14.53 12.23
C LEU A 145 -8.16 -15.66 11.48
N ASP A 146 -8.58 -15.94 10.24
CA ASP A 146 -8.03 -17.08 9.51
C ASP A 146 -6.55 -16.89 9.14
N THR A 147 -6.07 -15.65 9.11
CA THR A 147 -4.67 -15.30 8.84
C THR A 147 -3.73 -15.67 10.00
N PHE A 148 -4.28 -16.05 11.16
CA PHE A 148 -3.51 -16.52 12.32
C PHE A 148 -3.13 -18.00 12.25
N LYS A 149 -3.52 -18.71 11.17
CA LYS A 149 -2.92 -20.02 10.90
C LYS A 149 -1.42 -19.84 10.66
N VAL A 150 -0.62 -20.67 11.33
CA VAL A 150 0.84 -20.69 11.20
C VAL A 150 1.23 -20.77 9.73
N GLY A 151 2.10 -19.84 9.32
CA GLY A 151 2.63 -19.75 7.96
C GLY A 151 2.04 -18.62 7.11
N TYR A 152 0.94 -17.98 7.50
CA TYR A 152 0.36 -16.84 6.75
C TYR A 152 0.82 -15.47 7.23
N GLN A 153 1.30 -15.37 8.46
CA GLN A 153 2.06 -14.21 8.95
C GLN A 153 3.49 -14.30 8.40
N LYS A 154 3.91 -13.27 7.68
CA LYS A 154 5.21 -13.23 7.00
C LYS A 154 5.88 -11.87 7.19
N PRO A 155 7.21 -11.79 7.11
CA PRO A 155 7.94 -10.53 7.20
C PRO A 155 7.58 -9.55 6.07
N TYR A 156 7.38 -10.08 4.87
CA TYR A 156 7.00 -9.30 3.69
C TYR A 156 5.68 -9.83 3.14
N LEU A 157 4.75 -8.91 2.89
CA LEU A 157 3.44 -9.18 2.30
C LEU A 157 3.25 -8.28 1.07
N ARG A 158 2.57 -8.80 0.05
CA ARG A 158 2.26 -8.09 -1.19
C ARG A 158 0.83 -8.39 -1.61
N LEU A 159 0.07 -7.36 -1.92
CA LEU A 159 -1.25 -7.50 -2.55
C LEU A 159 -1.07 -7.50 -4.06
N VAL A 160 -1.60 -8.53 -4.72
CA VAL A 160 -1.54 -8.72 -6.17
C VAL A 160 -2.96 -8.75 -6.71
N TYR A 161 -3.24 -7.92 -7.71
CA TYR A 161 -4.51 -7.89 -8.41
C TYR A 161 -4.46 -8.80 -9.64
N PRO A 162 -5.56 -9.48 -9.97
CA PRO A 162 -5.64 -10.28 -11.19
C PRO A 162 -5.72 -9.35 -12.41
N SER A 163 -5.10 -9.74 -13.52
CA SER A 163 -5.22 -9.01 -14.80
C SER A 163 -6.64 -9.08 -15.38
N LEU A 164 -7.42 -10.09 -14.99
CA LEU A 164 -8.83 -10.24 -15.34
C LEU A 164 -9.63 -10.67 -14.10
N ALA A 165 -10.59 -9.83 -13.69
CA ALA A 165 -11.53 -10.16 -12.61
C ALA A 165 -12.62 -11.14 -13.11
N ALA A 166 -13.10 -12.01 -12.22
CA ALA A 166 -14.14 -12.98 -12.54
C ALA A 166 -15.45 -12.31 -13.06
N PRO A 167 -16.01 -12.76 -14.21
CA PRO A 167 -16.99 -11.97 -14.96
C PRO A 167 -18.45 -12.02 -14.44
N SER A 168 -18.88 -12.99 -13.63
CA SER A 168 -20.27 -12.99 -13.09
C SER A 168 -20.59 -14.10 -12.09
N ALA A 169 -20.03 -15.30 -12.24
CA ALA A 169 -19.99 -16.30 -11.19
C ALA A 169 -18.72 -16.06 -10.39
N GLY A 170 -18.82 -15.94 -9.06
CA GLY A 170 -17.63 -15.79 -8.22
C GLY A 170 -16.68 -16.95 -8.51
N SER A 171 -15.40 -16.65 -8.61
CA SER A 171 -14.39 -17.68 -8.83
C SER A 171 -13.85 -18.17 -7.49
N LEU A 172 -13.61 -19.48 -7.40
CA LEU A 172 -12.83 -20.08 -6.32
C LEU A 172 -11.32 -20.08 -6.66
N ASP A 173 -10.94 -19.61 -7.85
CA ASP A 173 -9.55 -19.57 -8.28
C ASP A 173 -8.85 -18.31 -7.74
N PRO A 174 -7.77 -18.46 -6.96
CA PRO A 174 -6.96 -17.33 -6.47
C PRO A 174 -6.49 -16.40 -7.60
N GLY A 175 -6.28 -16.92 -8.81
CA GLY A 175 -5.83 -16.15 -9.97
C GLY A 175 -6.86 -15.18 -10.55
N GLN A 176 -8.10 -15.19 -10.05
CA GLN A 176 -9.18 -14.28 -10.46
C GLN A 176 -9.65 -13.36 -9.31
N ALA A 177 -8.95 -13.40 -8.17
CA ALA A 177 -9.20 -12.59 -6.99
C ALA A 177 -7.96 -11.79 -6.59
N ALA A 178 -8.17 -10.70 -5.85
CA ALA A 178 -7.07 -9.98 -5.21
C ALA A 178 -6.42 -10.90 -4.17
N THR A 179 -5.15 -11.22 -4.36
CA THR A 179 -4.41 -12.22 -3.60
C THR A 179 -3.32 -11.56 -2.78
N ILE A 180 -3.22 -11.93 -1.50
CA ILE A 180 -2.11 -11.55 -0.64
C ILE A 180 -1.07 -12.66 -0.70
N MET A 181 0.15 -12.28 -1.07
CA MET A 181 1.35 -13.12 -1.12
C MET A 181 2.27 -12.74 0.04
N GLY A 182 2.87 -13.71 0.70
CA GLY A 182 3.79 -13.50 1.81
C GLY A 182 5.01 -14.40 1.75
N ALA A 183 6.18 -13.86 2.01
CA ALA A 183 7.43 -14.62 2.02
C ALA A 183 8.41 -14.11 3.08
N ALA A 184 9.46 -14.89 3.33
CA ALA A 184 10.53 -14.54 4.26
C ALA A 184 11.47 -13.47 3.71
N THR A 185 11.57 -13.35 2.38
CA THR A 185 12.42 -12.43 1.64
C THR A 185 11.60 -11.70 0.55
N VAL A 186 12.03 -10.51 0.14
CA VAL A 186 11.39 -9.80 -0.98
C VAL A 186 11.68 -10.51 -2.31
N THR A 187 12.88 -11.09 -2.44
CA THR A 187 13.32 -11.89 -3.59
C THR A 187 12.39 -13.07 -3.84
N ASP A 188 11.93 -13.75 -2.78
CA ASP A 188 10.95 -14.83 -2.87
C ASP A 188 9.57 -14.33 -3.35
N LEU A 189 9.16 -13.12 -2.95
CA LEU A 189 7.93 -12.50 -3.47
C LEU A 189 8.05 -12.20 -4.97
N ASP A 190 9.17 -11.61 -5.40
CA ASP A 190 9.40 -11.23 -6.80
C ASP A 190 9.46 -12.46 -7.71
N LYS A 191 10.18 -13.51 -7.28
CA LYS A 191 10.29 -14.78 -8.02
C LYS A 191 9.09 -15.71 -7.82
N LYS A 192 8.19 -15.37 -6.90
CA LYS A 192 7.05 -16.21 -6.47
C LYS A 192 7.50 -17.60 -5.99
N THR A 193 8.65 -17.68 -5.33
CA THR A 193 9.22 -18.91 -4.76
C THR A 193 8.96 -18.97 -3.25
N ASN A 194 8.58 -20.12 -2.71
CA ASN A 194 8.35 -20.30 -1.26
C ASN A 194 7.36 -19.30 -0.63
N VAL A 195 6.35 -18.90 -1.41
CA VAL A 195 5.34 -17.93 -1.00
C VAL A 195 4.15 -18.63 -0.34
N ALA A 196 3.67 -18.07 0.78
CA ALA A 196 2.34 -18.33 1.29
C ALA A 196 1.36 -17.35 0.65
N SER A 197 0.27 -17.82 0.06
CA SER A 197 -0.71 -16.95 -0.60
C SER A 197 -2.13 -17.26 -0.14
N PHE A 198 -2.96 -16.22 -0.04
CA PHE A 198 -4.38 -16.38 0.24
C PHE A 198 -5.18 -15.23 -0.37
N TYR A 199 -6.49 -15.42 -0.45
CA TYR A 199 -7.46 -14.43 -0.93
C TYR A 199 -8.62 -14.33 0.07
N PHE A 200 -9.38 -13.25 0.05
CA PHE A 200 -10.62 -13.17 0.83
C PHE A 200 -11.74 -13.88 0.08
N ARG A 201 -12.48 -14.74 0.80
CA ARG A 201 -13.49 -15.61 0.23
C ARG A 201 -14.64 -14.81 -0.41
N GLY A 202 -15.12 -15.30 -1.55
CA GLY A 202 -16.16 -14.63 -2.33
C GLY A 202 -15.57 -13.59 -3.28
N ARG A 203 -16.42 -12.68 -3.78
CA ARG A 203 -15.93 -11.55 -4.59
C ARG A 203 -15.65 -10.38 -3.66
N ALA A 204 -14.38 -10.06 -3.48
CA ALA A 204 -13.92 -9.01 -2.59
C ALA A 204 -12.99 -8.04 -3.32
N THR A 205 -13.16 -6.75 -3.04
CA THR A 205 -12.18 -5.72 -3.41
C THR A 205 -11.32 -5.44 -2.20
N VAL A 206 -10.01 -5.60 -2.33
CA VAL A 206 -9.05 -5.33 -1.26
C VAL A 206 -8.33 -4.04 -1.62
N ILE A 207 -8.27 -3.08 -0.71
CA ILE A 207 -7.65 -1.77 -0.93
C ILE A 207 -6.74 -1.47 0.27
N PRO A 208 -5.42 -1.30 0.05
CA PRO A 208 -4.53 -0.86 1.10
C PRO A 208 -4.71 0.64 1.34
N GLU A 209 -4.74 1.02 2.62
CA GLU A 209 -4.90 2.37 3.10
C GLU A 209 -3.72 2.75 4.01
N ILE A 210 -3.31 4.00 3.90
CA ILE A 210 -2.25 4.61 4.71
C ILE A 210 -2.85 5.67 5.63
N THR A 211 -2.25 5.84 6.81
CA THR A 211 -2.62 6.92 7.73
C THR A 211 -1.88 8.20 7.36
N VAL A 212 -2.65 9.27 7.11
CA VAL A 212 -2.17 10.65 6.99
C VAL A 212 -2.81 11.50 8.09
N VAL A 213 -2.29 12.69 8.35
CA VAL A 213 -2.87 13.63 9.31
C VAL A 213 -3.40 14.85 8.56
N LEU A 214 -4.71 15.07 8.63
CA LEU A 214 -5.37 16.24 8.05
C LEU A 214 -5.93 17.10 9.18
N GLN A 215 -5.48 18.35 9.29
CA GLN A 215 -5.91 19.26 10.37
C GLN A 215 -5.81 18.61 11.76
N GLU A 216 -4.65 18.00 12.05
CA GLU A 216 -4.34 17.29 13.30
C GLU A 216 -5.14 16.01 13.56
N GLN A 217 -6.03 15.61 12.66
CA GLN A 217 -6.80 14.37 12.77
C GLN A 217 -6.20 13.27 11.89
N PRO A 218 -5.98 12.06 12.42
CA PRO A 218 -5.55 10.93 11.60
C PRO A 218 -6.70 10.49 10.70
N VAL A 219 -6.40 10.36 9.40
CA VAL A 219 -7.33 9.89 8.37
C VAL A 219 -6.66 8.75 7.60
N PHE A 220 -7.43 7.70 7.32
CA PHE A 220 -6.98 6.62 6.44
C PHE A 220 -7.42 6.91 5.01
N VAL A 221 -6.48 6.86 4.08
CA VAL A 221 -6.71 7.09 2.67
C VAL A 221 -6.12 5.94 1.84
N PRO A 222 -6.74 5.53 0.72
CA PRO A 222 -6.16 4.54 -0.18
C PRO A 222 -4.73 4.92 -0.62
N VAL A 223 -3.87 3.92 -0.78
CA VAL A 223 -2.56 4.11 -1.41
C VAL A 223 -2.78 4.69 -2.82
N GLY A 224 -2.05 5.76 -3.14
CA GLY A 224 -2.22 6.51 -4.40
C GLY A 224 -3.17 7.69 -4.31
N THR A 225 -3.79 7.95 -3.15
CA THR A 225 -4.52 9.21 -2.93
C THR A 225 -3.57 10.39 -3.08
N THR A 226 -3.94 11.37 -3.90
CA THR A 226 -3.15 12.59 -4.11
C THR A 226 -3.58 13.72 -3.17
N LEU A 227 -2.73 14.74 -3.02
CA LEU A 227 -3.08 15.95 -2.27
C LEU A 227 -4.37 16.61 -2.81
N ARG A 228 -4.54 16.64 -4.14
CA ARG A 228 -5.76 17.11 -4.82
C ARG A 228 -7.00 16.41 -4.28
N GLN A 229 -7.00 15.08 -4.36
CA GLN A 229 -8.16 14.26 -3.98
C GLN A 229 -8.49 14.41 -2.50
N LEU A 230 -7.47 14.57 -1.64
CA LEU A 230 -7.69 14.83 -0.23
C LEU A 230 -8.27 16.23 0.01
N MET A 231 -7.76 17.25 -0.69
CA MET A 231 -8.23 18.63 -0.57
C MET A 231 -9.66 18.80 -1.09
N GLU A 232 -10.02 18.16 -2.20
CA GLU A 232 -11.37 18.18 -2.79
C GLU A 232 -12.46 17.75 -1.80
N GLN A 233 -12.11 16.96 -0.77
CA GLN A 233 -13.05 16.55 0.28
C GLN A 233 -13.41 17.68 1.26
N ARG A 234 -12.60 18.76 1.32
CA ARG A 234 -12.72 19.83 2.31
C ARG A 234 -12.88 21.21 1.69
N VAL A 235 -12.24 21.46 0.56
CA VAL A 235 -12.25 22.73 -0.14
C VAL A 235 -12.58 22.49 -1.61
N SER A 236 -13.41 23.36 -2.19
CA SER A 236 -13.58 23.39 -3.64
C SER A 236 -12.28 23.90 -4.25
N ILE A 237 -11.56 23.03 -4.97
CA ILE A 237 -10.41 23.46 -5.76
C ILE A 237 -10.98 24.18 -6.98
N PRO A 238 -10.65 25.47 -7.20
CA PRO A 238 -11.11 26.18 -8.39
C PRO A 238 -10.67 25.41 -9.64
N SER A 239 -11.59 25.19 -10.59
CA SER A 239 -11.31 24.56 -11.90
C SER A 239 -10.45 25.42 -12.83
N VAL A 240 -9.86 26.50 -12.31
CA VAL A 240 -9.14 27.51 -13.08
C VAL A 240 -7.80 26.93 -13.48
N SER A 241 -7.58 26.91 -14.81
CA SER A 241 -6.51 26.30 -15.59
C SER A 241 -5.37 25.64 -14.82
N LEU A 242 -5.11 24.37 -15.15
CA LEU A 242 -3.96 23.51 -14.81
C LEU A 242 -2.55 24.15 -14.91
N GLY A 243 -2.41 25.45 -15.18
CA GLY A 243 -1.15 26.20 -15.28
C GLY A 243 -1.10 27.54 -14.52
N GLU A 244 -2.14 27.93 -13.76
CA GLU A 244 -2.02 29.09 -12.85
C GLU A 244 -1.89 28.60 -11.40
N SER A 245 -0.87 29.12 -10.70
CA SER A 245 -0.48 28.71 -9.37
C SER A 245 -1.63 28.90 -8.36
N LEU A 246 -2.37 27.81 -8.11
CA LEU A 246 -3.44 27.66 -7.10
C LEU A 246 -3.01 28.08 -5.68
N LEU A 247 -1.70 28.29 -5.47
CA LEU A 247 -1.09 28.74 -4.22
C LEU A 247 -1.37 30.21 -3.87
N HIS A 248 -2.03 30.98 -4.73
CA HIS A 248 -2.34 32.40 -4.48
C HIS A 248 -3.77 32.69 -3.99
N SER A 249 -4.76 31.83 -4.28
CA SER A 249 -6.18 32.13 -3.99
C SER A 249 -6.76 31.42 -2.77
N THR A 250 -6.25 30.24 -2.43
CA THR A 250 -6.56 29.53 -1.19
C THR A 250 -5.30 29.54 -0.36
N GLY A 251 -5.36 29.91 0.93
CA GLY A 251 -4.19 29.89 1.82
C GLY A 251 -3.33 28.65 1.56
N LYS A 252 -2.03 28.84 1.32
CA LYS A 252 -1.15 27.78 0.80
C LYS A 252 -1.27 26.52 1.67
N PRO A 253 -1.89 25.43 1.19
CA PRO A 253 -1.94 24.20 1.97
C PRO A 253 -0.50 23.78 2.26
N ARG A 254 -0.17 23.64 3.54
CA ARG A 254 1.17 23.27 3.96
C ARG A 254 1.24 21.78 4.12
N LEU A 255 1.77 21.11 3.10
CA LEU A 255 2.15 19.71 3.18
C LEU A 255 3.51 19.60 3.87
N SER A 256 3.55 18.79 4.92
CA SER A 256 4.78 18.42 5.60
C SER A 256 4.88 16.91 5.66
N ARG A 257 6.05 16.39 5.31
CA ARG A 257 6.34 14.96 5.34
C ARG A 257 7.15 14.65 6.58
N LEU A 258 6.83 13.54 7.22
CA LEU A 258 7.68 13.03 8.30
C LEU A 258 9.00 12.57 7.69
N LEU A 259 10.10 13.17 8.11
CA LEU A 259 11.47 12.77 7.81
C LEU A 259 12.19 12.47 9.12
N HIS A 260 12.76 11.28 9.24
CA HIS A 260 13.49 10.92 10.44
C HIS A 260 14.88 11.59 10.41
N GLU A 261 14.92 12.82 10.95
CA GLU A 261 16.00 13.81 10.76
C GLU A 261 16.18 14.80 11.93
N GLY A 262 15.77 14.44 13.14
CA GLY A 262 16.14 15.16 14.35
C GLY A 262 17.60 14.90 14.73
N VAL A 263 18.20 15.85 15.44
CA VAL A 263 19.49 15.65 16.12
C VAL A 263 19.32 14.41 17.01
N SER A 264 20.08 13.35 16.76
CA SER A 264 19.96 12.02 17.43
C SER A 264 18.95 11.02 16.84
N ASN A 265 18.62 11.09 15.54
CA ASN A 265 17.75 10.11 14.87
C ASN A 265 16.26 10.21 15.27
N GLU A 266 15.84 11.39 15.74
CA GLU A 266 14.45 11.66 16.12
C GLU A 266 13.58 11.97 14.88
N PRO A 267 12.28 11.63 14.85
CA PRO A 267 11.38 12.02 13.78
C PRO A 267 11.19 13.55 13.73
N SER A 268 11.37 14.17 12.56
CA SER A 268 11.15 15.60 12.32
C SER A 268 10.21 15.80 11.13
N TYR A 269 9.40 16.86 11.11
CA TYR A 269 8.59 17.16 9.93
C TYR A 269 9.32 18.20 9.09
N ARG A 270 9.48 17.94 7.79
CA ARG A 270 9.99 18.95 6.85
C ARG A 270 8.91 19.34 5.85
N PHE A 271 8.92 20.62 5.51
CA PHE A 271 8.14 21.11 4.38
C PHE A 271 8.69 20.50 3.09
N ILE A 272 7.78 20.05 2.25
CA ILE A 272 8.15 19.70 0.89
C ILE A 272 8.27 21.02 0.14
N TYR A 273 9.51 21.46 -0.10
CA TYR A 273 9.77 22.59 -0.99
C TYR A 273 9.48 22.11 -2.41
N LEU A 274 8.36 22.57 -2.94
CA LEU A 274 7.94 22.30 -4.30
C LEU A 274 8.20 23.57 -5.11
N ASP A 275 8.92 23.43 -6.21
CA ASP A 275 9.14 24.53 -7.14
C ASP A 275 7.79 25.05 -7.67
N VAL A 276 7.78 26.32 -8.09
CA VAL A 276 6.57 27.10 -8.41
C VAL A 276 5.68 26.45 -9.49
N ASP A 277 6.25 25.57 -10.31
CA ASP A 277 5.60 24.90 -11.44
C ASP A 277 5.41 23.38 -11.25
N SER A 278 5.70 22.83 -10.06
CA SER A 278 5.42 21.40 -9.79
C SER A 278 3.92 21.20 -9.60
N PRO A 279 3.29 20.16 -10.17
CA PRO A 279 1.87 19.85 -9.94
C PRO A 279 1.69 19.30 -8.52
N VAL A 280 1.85 20.16 -7.51
CA VAL A 280 1.80 19.87 -6.06
C VAL A 280 0.55 19.08 -5.68
N LEU A 281 -0.54 19.35 -6.38
CA LEU A 281 -1.82 18.68 -6.16
C LEU A 281 -1.82 17.22 -6.60
N ASP A 282 -1.03 16.85 -7.61
CA ASP A 282 -0.94 15.46 -8.10
C ASP A 282 0.08 14.63 -7.32
N LEU A 283 0.73 15.23 -6.31
CA LEU A 283 1.64 14.54 -5.43
C LEU A 283 0.89 13.44 -4.63
N PRO A 284 1.31 12.16 -4.76
CA PRO A 284 0.75 11.09 -3.94
C PRO A 284 1.16 11.26 -2.48
N LEU A 285 0.19 10.99 -1.61
CA LEU A 285 0.39 11.00 -0.17
C LEU A 285 1.15 9.75 0.27
N VAL A 286 1.99 9.92 1.29
CA VAL A 286 2.63 8.81 2.01
C VAL A 286 2.25 8.82 3.48
N LYS A 287 2.36 7.65 4.10
CA LYS A 287 2.09 7.40 5.50
C LYS A 287 2.84 8.41 6.38
N GLY A 288 2.10 9.07 7.26
CA GLY A 288 2.64 10.08 8.16
C GLY A 288 2.71 11.49 7.58
N ASP A 289 2.32 11.70 6.31
CA ASP A 289 2.17 13.06 5.76
C ASP A 289 1.15 13.84 6.61
N ARG A 290 1.49 15.10 6.91
CA ARG A 290 0.63 16.04 7.62
C ARG A 290 0.26 17.21 6.72
N ILE A 291 -1.03 17.48 6.64
CA ILE A 291 -1.63 18.54 5.84
C ILE A 291 -2.32 19.52 6.78
N VAL A 292 -1.89 20.77 6.71
CA VAL A 292 -2.57 21.91 7.34
C VAL A 292 -3.11 22.79 6.21
N LEU A 293 -4.44 22.93 6.17
CA LEU A 293 -5.15 23.80 5.23
C LEU A 293 -5.13 25.26 5.72
#